data_AF-A0A5C7VRC2-F1
#
_entry.id   AF-A0A5C7VRC2-F1
#
_cell.length_a   1.000
_cell.length_b   1.000
_cell.length_c   1.000
_cell.angle_alpha   90.00
_cell.angle_beta   90.00
_cell.angle_gamma   90.00
#
_symmetry.space_group_name_H-M   'P 1'
#
loop_
_entity.id
_entity.type
_entity.pdbx_description
1 polymer ?
#
loop_
_entity_poly.entity_id
_entity_poly.type
_entity_poly.pdbx_seq_one_letter_code
_entity_poly.pdbx_strand_id
1 'polypeptide(L)'
;MNEDLLTRFLLPHAGVRGVHVRLHRSWLELLSHADYPPGARRLLGEACAGAALLTAHAKVDGRLSVQLRADAGLKLLFAECTAGGGLRGIVQLEEGADAPADLGQLQHPTLAITIENPGLDPREPLRYQSLVELSAAHLDQVLEDYFRQSEQLPSRLLLAADGDRACGLMLQKLPGDEGDLD
;
A
#
# COMPACT_ATOMS: atom_id res chain seq x y z
N MET A 1 23.32 -7.91 1.45
CA MET A 1 22.44 -8.79 2.27
C MET A 1 21.00 -8.42 1.96
N ASN A 2 20.06 -9.36 1.85
CA ASN A 2 18.65 -8.97 1.66
C ASN A 2 18.11 -8.48 3.01
N GLU A 3 17.69 -7.21 3.09
CA GLU A 3 17.14 -6.61 4.31
C GLU A 3 15.62 -6.43 4.25
N ASP A 4 15.00 -6.96 3.20
CA ASP A 4 13.56 -7.00 3.05
C ASP A 4 12.96 -7.84 4.16
N LEU A 5 11.95 -7.30 4.84
CA LEU A 5 11.31 -7.91 5.98
C LEU A 5 9.80 -7.72 5.86
N LEU A 6 9.07 -8.80 6.12
CA LEU A 6 7.64 -8.76 6.35
C LEU A 6 7.35 -9.54 7.62
N THR A 7 6.78 -8.89 8.62
CA THR A 7 6.48 -9.51 9.92
C THR A 7 5.06 -9.21 10.33
N ARG A 8 4.27 -10.26 10.53
CA ARG A 8 2.98 -10.17 11.21
C ARG A 8 3.22 -10.36 12.70
N PHE A 9 2.56 -9.58 13.53
CA PHE A 9 2.70 -9.66 14.97
C PHE A 9 1.36 -9.45 15.67
N LEU A 10 1.32 -9.86 16.94
CA LEU A 10 0.19 -9.71 17.83
C LEU A 10 0.69 -9.04 19.10
N LEU A 11 -0.08 -8.08 19.61
CA LEU A 11 0.10 -7.45 20.91
C LEU A 11 -1.10 -7.85 21.77
N PRO A 12 -1.06 -9.01 22.45
CA PRO A 12 -2.24 -9.60 23.09
C PRO A 12 -2.83 -8.70 24.18
N HIS A 13 -1.97 -8.08 25.01
CA HIS A 13 -2.41 -7.20 26.09
C HIS A 13 -3.04 -5.89 25.60
N ALA A 14 -2.75 -5.47 24.37
CA ALA A 14 -3.31 -4.26 23.78
C ALA A 14 -4.51 -4.56 22.87
N GLY A 15 -4.84 -5.83 22.64
CA GLY A 15 -5.91 -6.20 21.72
C GLY A 15 -5.67 -5.80 20.27
N VAL A 16 -4.40 -5.80 19.83
CA VAL A 16 -4.00 -5.28 18.52
C VAL A 16 -3.18 -6.32 17.76
N ARG A 17 -3.51 -6.51 16.48
CA ARG A 17 -2.66 -7.19 15.50
C ARG A 17 -1.99 -6.17 14.59
N GLY A 18 -0.86 -6.54 14.02
CA GLY A 18 -0.17 -5.66 13.09
C GLY A 18 0.70 -6.36 12.07
N VAL A 19 1.13 -5.58 11.10
CA VAL A 19 2.06 -5.98 10.06
C VAL A 19 3.12 -4.90 9.93
N HIS A 20 4.39 -5.30 9.91
CA HIS A 20 5.52 -4.43 9.63
C HIS A 20 6.21 -4.91 8.35
N VAL A 21 6.45 -3.97 7.45
CA VAL A 21 7.17 -4.18 6.19
C VAL A 21 8.34 -3.23 6.13
N ARG A 22 9.49 -3.76 5.72
CA ARG A 22 10.66 -2.98 5.30
C ARG A 22 11.13 -3.53 3.97
N LEU A 23 11.22 -2.67 2.97
CA LEU A 23 11.71 -2.96 1.63
C LEU A 23 13.01 -2.19 1.45
N HIS A 24 14.06 -2.88 1.04
CA HIS A 24 15.37 -2.33 0.73
C HIS A 24 15.85 -2.87 -0.61
N ARG A 25 16.11 -4.18 -0.72
CA ARG A 25 16.60 -4.77 -1.97
C ARG A 25 15.55 -4.70 -3.07
N SER A 26 14.32 -5.12 -2.79
CA SER A 26 13.23 -5.05 -3.77
C SER A 26 12.93 -3.61 -4.20
N TRP A 27 13.11 -2.65 -3.28
CA TRP A 27 12.93 -1.22 -3.56
C TRP A 27 14.03 -0.67 -4.48
N LEU A 28 15.29 -0.93 -4.15
CA LEU A 28 16.44 -0.51 -4.97
C LEU A 28 16.42 -1.15 -6.36
N GLU A 29 16.01 -2.42 -6.46
CA GLU A 29 15.83 -3.11 -7.74
C GLU A 29 14.70 -2.47 -8.56
N LEU A 30 13.59 -2.08 -7.93
CA LEU A 30 12.53 -1.35 -8.63
C LEU A 30 13.06 0.00 -9.16
N LEU A 31 13.75 0.77 -8.31
CA LEU A 31 14.32 2.07 -8.69
C LEU A 31 15.40 1.98 -9.77
N SER A 32 16.10 0.85 -9.91
CA SER A 32 17.13 0.72 -10.95
C SER A 32 16.59 0.76 -12.38
N HIS A 33 15.27 0.68 -12.56
CA HIS A 33 14.61 0.66 -13.87
C HIS A 33 14.15 2.06 -14.34
N ALA A 34 14.06 3.05 -13.44
CA ALA A 34 13.61 4.39 -13.78
C ALA A 34 14.03 5.44 -12.74
N ASP A 35 14.42 6.61 -13.21
CA ASP A 35 14.68 7.77 -12.35
C ASP A 35 13.40 8.56 -12.11
N TYR A 36 12.99 8.65 -10.85
CA TYR A 36 11.84 9.45 -10.42
C TYR A 36 12.28 10.72 -9.70
N PRO A 37 11.55 11.85 -9.89
CA PRO A 37 11.70 13.02 -9.05
C PRO A 37 11.31 12.69 -7.59
N PRO A 38 11.74 13.50 -6.61
CA PRO A 38 11.65 13.14 -5.19
C PRO A 38 10.23 12.84 -4.69
N GLY A 39 9.22 13.61 -5.13
CA GLY A 39 7.83 13.40 -4.74
C GLY A 39 7.30 12.06 -5.24
N ALA A 40 7.49 11.77 -6.53
CA ALA A 40 7.07 10.51 -7.15
C ALA A 40 7.79 9.31 -6.55
N ARG A 41 9.09 9.43 -6.26
CA ARG A 41 9.87 8.38 -5.61
C ARG A 41 9.33 8.04 -4.23
N ARG A 42 9.08 9.05 -3.40
CA ARG A 42 8.50 8.87 -2.06
C ARG A 42 7.13 8.20 -2.15
N LEU A 43 6.22 8.75 -2.97
CA LEU A 43 4.86 8.23 -3.09
C LEU A 43 4.84 6.79 -3.64
N LEU A 44 5.73 6.46 -4.59
CA LEU A 44 5.87 5.10 -5.10
C LEU A 44 6.36 4.13 -4.02
N GLY A 45 7.34 4.53 -3.22
CA GLY A 45 7.84 3.71 -2.12
C GLY A 45 6.76 3.47 -1.06
N GLU A 46 6.03 4.51 -0.67
CA GLU A 46 4.86 4.40 0.22
C GLU A 46 3.81 3.44 -0.36
N ALA A 47 3.50 3.54 -1.66
CA ALA A 47 2.56 2.65 -2.32
C ALA A 47 3.04 1.19 -2.38
N CYS A 48 4.34 0.97 -2.61
CA CYS A 48 4.94 -0.37 -2.57
C CYS A 48 4.88 -0.98 -1.16
N ALA A 49 5.21 -0.20 -0.12
CA ALA A 49 5.09 -0.63 1.26
C ALA A 49 3.63 -0.91 1.64
N GLY A 50 2.71 -0.04 1.22
CA GLY A 50 1.27 -0.23 1.36
C GLY A 50 0.79 -1.51 0.70
N ALA A 51 1.10 -1.74 -0.58
CA ALA A 51 0.72 -2.95 -1.28
C ALA A 51 1.22 -4.21 -0.56
N ALA A 52 2.47 -4.24 -0.11
CA ALA A 52 3.03 -5.36 0.65
C ALA A 52 2.34 -5.56 2.03
N LEU A 53 2.05 -4.48 2.76
CA LEU A 53 1.29 -4.53 4.00
C LEU A 53 -0.10 -5.13 3.79
N LEU A 54 -0.83 -4.63 2.79
CA LEU A 54 -2.19 -5.06 2.49
C LEU A 54 -2.21 -6.52 2.02
N THR A 55 -1.29 -6.93 1.13
CA THR A 55 -1.14 -8.34 0.71
C THR A 55 -0.97 -9.24 1.93
N ALA A 56 -0.14 -8.84 2.88
CA ALA A 56 0.10 -9.62 4.07
C ALA A 56 -1.06 -9.63 5.06
N HIS A 57 -1.69 -8.48 5.28
CA HIS A 57 -2.79 -8.33 6.23
C HIS A 57 -4.03 -9.10 5.77
N ALA A 58 -4.47 -8.89 4.52
CA ALA A 58 -5.65 -9.54 3.94
C ALA A 58 -5.43 -11.02 3.58
N LYS A 59 -4.22 -11.56 3.81
CA LYS A 59 -3.82 -12.93 3.47
C LYS A 59 -4.12 -13.27 2.00
N VAL A 60 -3.70 -12.38 1.11
CA VAL A 60 -3.86 -12.55 -0.34
C VAL A 60 -2.99 -13.72 -0.81
N ASP A 61 -3.57 -14.64 -1.55
CA ASP A 61 -2.89 -15.84 -2.09
C ASP A 61 -2.34 -15.62 -3.51
N GLY A 62 -2.84 -14.61 -4.23
CA GLY A 62 -2.34 -14.21 -5.54
C GLY A 62 -1.54 -12.90 -5.49
N ARG A 63 -2.19 -11.79 -5.84
CA ARG A 63 -1.59 -10.45 -5.87
C ARG A 63 -2.56 -9.37 -5.41
N LEU A 64 -2.00 -8.30 -4.87
CA LEU A 64 -2.72 -7.06 -4.60
C LEU A 64 -2.03 -5.91 -5.32
N SER A 65 -2.82 -5.04 -5.92
CA SER A 65 -2.33 -3.82 -6.55
C SER A 65 -3.05 -2.58 -6.03
N VAL A 66 -2.28 -1.49 -5.89
CA VAL A 66 -2.73 -0.13 -5.61
C VAL A 66 -2.47 0.69 -6.85
N GLN A 67 -3.52 1.33 -7.38
CA GLN A 67 -3.44 2.13 -8.59
C GLN A 67 -4.07 3.50 -8.37
N LEU A 68 -3.30 4.55 -8.58
CA LEU A 68 -3.76 5.94 -8.53
C LEU A 68 -3.62 6.57 -9.92
N ARG A 69 -4.67 7.21 -10.41
CA ARG A 69 -4.64 8.05 -11.62
C ARG A 69 -5.19 9.42 -11.31
N ALA A 70 -4.69 10.43 -12.01
CA ALA A 70 -5.24 11.78 -12.00
C ALA A 70 -5.09 12.40 -13.40
N ASP A 71 -5.81 13.48 -13.67
CA ASP A 71 -5.90 14.08 -15.00
C ASP A 71 -4.65 14.89 -15.40
N ALA A 72 -3.89 15.38 -14.43
CA ALA A 72 -2.73 16.25 -14.65
C ALA A 72 -1.60 16.00 -13.63
N GLY A 73 -0.36 16.29 -14.02
CA GLY A 73 0.84 16.09 -13.21
C GLY A 73 1.21 14.61 -13.01
N LEU A 74 0.46 13.90 -12.16
CA LEU A 74 0.58 12.46 -11.95
C LEU A 74 -0.45 11.71 -12.80
N LYS A 75 0.00 11.07 -13.89
CA LYS A 75 -0.89 10.32 -14.79
C LYS A 75 -1.25 8.95 -14.24
N LEU A 76 -0.26 8.26 -13.69
CA LEU A 76 -0.42 6.92 -13.15
C LEU A 76 0.60 6.69 -12.03
N LEU A 77 0.14 6.13 -10.93
CA LEU A 77 0.96 5.36 -10.01
C LEU A 77 0.36 3.96 -9.95
N PHE A 78 1.23 2.96 -9.99
CA PHE A 78 0.85 1.56 -9.82
C PHE A 78 1.89 0.89 -8.93
N ALA A 79 1.43 0.16 -7.92
CA ALA A 79 2.25 -0.71 -7.09
C ALA A 79 1.54 -2.05 -6.90
N GLU A 80 2.27 -3.16 -7.00
CA GLU A 80 1.75 -4.51 -6.83
C GLU A 80 2.67 -5.33 -5.93
N CYS A 81 2.08 -6.12 -5.04
CA CYS A 81 2.78 -7.13 -4.27
C CYS A 81 2.07 -8.48 -4.41
N THR A 82 2.82 -9.53 -4.77
CA THR A 82 2.32 -10.91 -4.83
C THR A 82 2.46 -11.61 -3.48
N ALA A 83 1.68 -12.65 -3.23
CA ALA A 83 1.78 -13.50 -2.04
C ALA A 83 3.19 -14.09 -1.84
N GLY A 84 3.91 -14.32 -2.94
CA GLY A 84 5.31 -14.77 -2.94
C GLY A 84 6.35 -13.67 -2.67
N GLY A 85 5.91 -12.44 -2.36
CA GLY A 85 6.79 -11.30 -2.10
C GLY A 85 7.33 -10.61 -3.36
N GLY A 86 6.83 -10.95 -4.54
CA GLY A 86 7.19 -10.25 -5.77
C GLY A 86 6.64 -8.84 -5.75
N LEU A 87 7.49 -7.84 -5.95
CA LEU A 87 7.14 -6.42 -5.93
C LEU A 87 7.27 -5.82 -7.33
N ARG A 88 6.30 -5.00 -7.73
CA ARG A 88 6.37 -4.19 -8.95
C ARG A 88 5.82 -2.81 -8.67
N GLY A 89 6.30 -1.81 -9.39
CA GLY A 89 5.70 -0.51 -9.35
C GLY A 89 6.24 0.42 -10.42
N ILE A 90 5.47 1.44 -10.74
CA ILE A 90 5.80 2.46 -11.72
C ILE A 90 5.02 3.74 -11.40
N VAL A 91 5.64 4.88 -11.69
CA VAL A 91 4.95 6.18 -11.79
C VAL A 91 5.11 6.72 -13.20
N GLN A 92 4.05 7.30 -13.74
CA GLN A 92 4.04 8.07 -14.98
C GLN A 92 3.60 9.50 -14.67
N LEU A 93 4.42 10.45 -15.12
CA LEU A 93 4.22 11.87 -14.89
C LEU A 93 4.09 12.60 -16.23
N GLU A 94 3.57 13.81 -16.18
CA GLU A 94 3.80 14.80 -17.24
C GLU A 94 5.27 15.24 -17.26
N GLU A 95 5.72 15.71 -18.42
CA GLU A 95 7.09 16.18 -18.58
C GLU A 95 7.37 17.36 -17.64
N GLY A 96 8.42 17.25 -16.83
CA GLY A 96 8.79 18.26 -15.83
C GLY A 96 7.91 18.29 -14.57
N ALA A 97 6.93 17.40 -14.43
CA ALA A 97 6.10 17.31 -13.23
C ALA A 97 6.75 16.46 -12.12
N ASP A 98 6.24 16.60 -10.89
CA ASP A 98 6.51 15.73 -9.75
C ASP A 98 5.19 15.40 -9.04
N ALA A 99 5.16 14.30 -8.28
CA ALA A 99 3.98 13.95 -7.49
C ALA A 99 3.85 14.91 -6.28
N PRO A 100 2.62 15.36 -5.96
CA PRO A 100 2.42 16.28 -4.84
C PRO A 100 2.66 15.58 -3.50
N ALA A 101 3.02 16.37 -2.47
CA ALA A 101 3.08 15.87 -1.09
C ALA A 101 1.70 15.65 -0.47
N ASP A 102 0.72 16.44 -0.93
CA ASP A 102 -0.69 16.36 -0.56
C ASP A 102 -1.47 15.83 -1.75
N LEU A 103 -2.02 14.61 -1.62
CA LEU A 103 -2.81 13.96 -2.66
C LEU A 103 -4.11 14.70 -2.98
N GLY A 104 -4.59 15.59 -2.10
CA GLY A 104 -5.73 16.46 -2.36
C GLY A 104 -5.48 17.51 -3.46
N GLN A 105 -4.22 17.69 -3.87
CA GLN A 105 -3.86 18.57 -4.99
C GLN A 105 -4.04 17.91 -6.37
N LEU A 106 -4.31 16.59 -6.40
CA LEU A 106 -4.53 15.87 -7.65
C LEU A 106 -5.86 16.27 -8.27
N GLN A 107 -5.88 16.41 -9.59
CA GLN A 107 -7.09 16.73 -10.35
C GLN A 107 -7.84 15.45 -10.71
N HIS A 108 -9.09 15.34 -10.28
CA HIS A 108 -9.98 14.20 -10.53
C HIS A 108 -9.33 12.82 -10.24
N PRO A 109 -8.74 12.63 -9.04
CA PRO A 109 -8.02 11.41 -8.77
C PRO A 109 -8.96 10.20 -8.64
N THR A 110 -8.48 9.05 -9.11
CA THR A 110 -9.11 7.74 -8.88
C THR A 110 -8.09 6.79 -8.28
N LEU A 111 -8.32 6.35 -7.04
CA LEU A 111 -7.58 5.26 -6.42
C LEU A 111 -8.38 3.96 -6.52
N ALA A 112 -7.73 2.90 -6.96
CA ALA A 112 -8.28 1.56 -7.01
C ALA A 112 -7.35 0.57 -6.31
N ILE A 113 -7.92 -0.28 -5.46
CA ILE A 113 -7.24 -1.43 -4.88
C ILE A 113 -7.82 -2.67 -5.53
N THR A 114 -6.97 -3.52 -6.11
CA THR A 114 -7.40 -4.76 -6.76
C THR A 114 -6.72 -5.95 -6.12
N ILE A 115 -7.51 -6.89 -5.63
CA ILE A 115 -7.07 -8.19 -5.12
C ILE A 115 -7.41 -9.22 -6.20
N GLU A 116 -6.43 -10.02 -6.57
CA GLU A 116 -6.60 -11.14 -7.50
C GLU A 116 -6.04 -12.40 -6.86
N ASN A 117 -6.91 -13.35 -6.54
CA ASN A 117 -6.55 -14.64 -5.98
C ASN A 117 -6.75 -15.76 -7.02
N PRO A 118 -6.04 -16.89 -6.88
CA PRO A 118 -6.33 -18.08 -7.68
C PRO A 118 -7.79 -18.51 -7.52
N GLY A 119 -8.47 -18.80 -8.63
CA GLY A 119 -9.78 -19.45 -8.62
C GLY A 119 -9.67 -20.97 -8.57
N LEU A 120 -10.81 -21.65 -8.66
CA LEU A 120 -10.86 -23.12 -8.77
C LEU A 120 -10.21 -23.61 -10.08
N ASP A 121 -10.41 -22.87 -11.17
CA ASP A 121 -9.61 -22.99 -12.40
C ASP A 121 -8.48 -21.95 -12.33
N PRO A 122 -7.19 -22.34 -12.43
CA PRO A 122 -6.07 -21.41 -12.50
C PRO A 122 -6.14 -20.39 -13.64
N ARG A 123 -6.98 -20.63 -14.66
CA ARG A 123 -7.24 -19.70 -15.77
C ARG A 123 -8.28 -18.64 -15.45
N GLU A 124 -9.04 -18.82 -14.37
CA GLU A 124 -10.14 -17.95 -13.96
C GLU A 124 -9.90 -17.42 -12.54
N PRO A 125 -9.05 -16.40 -12.37
CA PRO A 125 -8.76 -15.86 -11.05
C PRO A 125 -9.96 -15.12 -10.47
N LEU A 126 -10.12 -15.20 -9.15
CA LEU A 126 -11.09 -14.42 -8.40
C LEU A 126 -10.55 -13.00 -8.21
N ARG A 127 -11.16 -12.04 -8.89
CA ARG A 127 -10.76 -10.63 -8.83
C ARG A 127 -11.80 -9.79 -8.10
N TYR A 128 -11.33 -9.02 -7.12
CA TYR A 128 -12.10 -8.03 -6.39
C TYR A 128 -11.41 -6.67 -6.53
N GLN A 129 -12.17 -5.64 -6.91
CA GLN A 129 -11.66 -4.28 -7.05
C GLN A 129 -12.51 -3.31 -6.24
N SER A 130 -11.85 -2.48 -5.45
CA SER A 130 -12.44 -1.41 -4.68
C SER A 130 -11.96 -0.07 -5.24
N LEU A 131 -12.90 0.83 -5.51
CA LEU A 131 -12.58 2.24 -5.69
C LEU A 131 -12.51 2.89 -4.31
N VAL A 132 -11.44 3.65 -4.08
CA VAL A 132 -11.17 4.30 -2.79
C VAL A 132 -11.25 5.81 -3.01
N GLU A 133 -12.03 6.47 -2.16
CA GLU A 133 -12.11 7.92 -2.14
C GLU A 133 -10.82 8.50 -1.54
N LEU A 134 -10.24 9.51 -2.19
CA LEU A 134 -9.11 10.25 -1.63
C LEU A 134 -9.62 11.33 -0.67
N SER A 135 -10.00 10.90 0.53
CA SER A 135 -10.51 11.76 1.61
C SER A 135 -9.40 12.48 2.40
N ALA A 136 -8.13 12.15 2.15
CA ALA A 136 -6.99 12.57 2.96
C ALA A 136 -5.78 12.96 2.11
N ALA A 137 -4.87 13.73 2.72
CA ALA A 137 -3.68 14.26 2.05
C ALA A 137 -2.58 13.21 1.82
N HIS A 138 -2.54 12.17 2.65
CA HIS A 138 -1.45 11.17 2.64
C HIS A 138 -1.98 9.77 2.35
N LEU A 139 -1.17 8.97 1.64
CA LEU A 139 -1.58 7.65 1.17
C LEU A 139 -1.92 6.70 2.31
N ASP A 140 -1.17 6.75 3.41
CA ASP A 140 -1.43 5.95 4.60
C ASP A 140 -2.83 6.22 5.18
N GLN A 141 -3.22 7.49 5.31
CA GLN A 141 -4.55 7.90 5.76
C GLN A 141 -5.66 7.46 4.79
N VAL A 142 -5.43 7.58 3.48
CA VAL A 142 -6.39 7.09 2.48
C VAL A 142 -6.58 5.57 2.60
N LEU A 143 -5.50 4.82 2.82
CA LEU A 143 -5.57 3.36 3.02
C LEU A 143 -6.17 2.98 4.39
N GLU A 144 -5.97 3.79 5.44
CA GLU A 144 -6.68 3.62 6.72
C GLU A 144 -8.21 3.71 6.53
N ASP A 145 -8.67 4.69 5.75
CA ASP A 145 -10.09 4.87 5.49
C ASP A 145 -10.68 3.73 4.66
N TYR A 146 -9.93 3.21 3.68
CA TYR A 146 -10.29 1.97 2.98
C TYR A 146 -10.51 0.80 3.94
N PHE A 147 -9.58 0.55 4.85
CA PHE A 147 -9.71 -0.54 5.84
C PHE A 147 -10.86 -0.33 6.81
N ARG A 148 -11.09 0.91 7.24
CA ARG A 148 -12.20 1.25 8.11
C ARG A 148 -13.54 0.93 7.45
N GLN A 149 -13.67 1.18 6.15
CA GLN A 149 -14.88 0.89 5.39
C GLN A 149 -15.04 -0.61 5.08
N SER A 150 -13.94 -1.31 4.78
CA SER A 150 -13.99 -2.72 4.37
C SER A 150 -14.15 -3.69 5.54
N GLU A 151 -13.51 -3.43 6.69
CA GLU A 151 -13.48 -4.35 7.84
C GLU A 151 -14.20 -3.82 9.08
N GLN A 152 -14.61 -2.55 9.10
CA GLN A 152 -15.26 -1.90 10.26
C GLN A 152 -14.41 -1.96 11.55
N LEU A 153 -13.10 -2.14 11.43
CA LEU A 153 -12.16 -2.19 12.55
C LEU A 153 -11.24 -0.96 12.53
N PRO A 154 -11.05 -0.29 13.68
CA PRO A 154 -10.08 0.80 13.80
C PRO A 154 -8.69 0.33 13.37
N SER A 155 -8.17 1.00 12.36
CA SER A 155 -6.85 0.71 11.77
C SER A 155 -6.00 1.97 11.79
N ARG A 156 -4.70 1.79 11.94
CA ARG A 156 -3.67 2.81 11.77
C ARG A 156 -2.60 2.30 10.83
N LEU A 157 -2.21 3.12 9.86
CA LEU A 157 -1.15 2.84 8.91
C LEU A 157 -0.14 3.97 8.97
N LEU A 158 1.14 3.62 8.91
CA LEU A 158 2.24 4.55 8.72
C LEU A 158 3.02 4.05 7.52
N LEU A 159 3.22 4.94 6.55
CA LEU A 159 4.02 4.67 5.36
C LEU A 159 5.13 5.70 5.28
N ALA A 160 6.32 5.25 4.89
CA ALA A 160 7.45 6.13 4.66
C ALA A 160 8.36 5.55 3.60
N ALA A 161 8.95 6.40 2.77
CA ALA A 161 9.98 5.99 1.85
C ALA A 161 11.04 7.08 1.65
N ASP A 162 12.27 6.64 1.45
CA ASP A 162 13.40 7.46 1.07
C ASP A 162 14.14 6.85 -0.13
N GLY A 163 15.36 7.32 -0.41
CA GLY A 163 16.18 6.84 -1.52
C GLY A 163 16.62 5.37 -1.39
N ASP A 164 16.66 4.84 -0.17
CA ASP A 164 17.26 3.53 0.12
C ASP A 164 16.21 2.51 0.60
N ARG A 165 15.11 2.98 1.22
CA ARG A 165 14.14 2.13 1.91
C ARG A 165 12.71 2.62 1.70
N ALA A 166 11.80 1.67 1.66
CA ALA A 166 10.37 1.89 1.83
C ALA A 166 9.85 1.04 2.99
N CYS A 167 9.11 1.64 3.91
CA CYS A 167 8.66 1.03 5.14
C CYS A 167 7.16 1.23 5.33
N GLY A 168 6.54 0.27 6.00
CA GLY A 168 5.14 0.33 6.38
C GLY A 168 4.89 -0.33 7.72
N LEU A 169 4.02 0.25 8.53
CA LEU A 169 3.48 -0.34 9.74
C LEU A 169 1.96 -0.24 9.72
N MET A 170 1.28 -1.35 9.96
CA MET A 170 -0.17 -1.38 10.17
C MET A 170 -0.47 -1.92 11.56
N LEU A 171 -1.39 -1.27 12.27
CA LEU A 171 -1.99 -1.72 13.52
C LEU A 171 -3.50 -1.76 13.35
N GLN A 172 -4.13 -2.81 13.86
CA GLN A 172 -5.59 -2.96 13.82
C GLN A 172 -6.08 -3.64 15.08
N LYS A 173 -7.18 -3.13 15.65
CA LYS A 173 -7.82 -3.75 16.82
C LYS A 173 -8.35 -5.15 16.46
N LEU A 174 -8.32 -6.06 17.43
CA LEU A 174 -8.95 -7.37 17.31
C LEU A 174 -10.48 -7.24 17.49
N PRO A 175 -11.28 -8.12 16.84
CA PRO A 175 -12.72 -8.18 17.09
C PRO A 175 -13.00 -8.55 18.55
N GLY A 176 -13.96 -7.87 19.18
CA GLY A 176 -14.40 -8.19 20.55
C GLY A 176 -13.54 -7.60 21.67
N ASP A 177 -12.51 -6.81 21.34
CA ASP A 177 -11.67 -6.10 22.32
C ASP A 177 -12.21 -4.67 22.56
N GLU A 178 -13.26 -4.57 23.35
CA GLU A 178 -13.51 -3.37 24.15
C GLU A 178 -12.44 -3.35 25.24
N GLY A 179 -11.22 -2.95 24.87
CA GLY A 179 -10.06 -3.05 25.76
C GLY A 179 -10.39 -2.58 27.17
N ASP A 180 -10.01 -3.38 28.17
CA ASP A 180 -10.23 -3.07 29.57
C ASP A 180 -9.70 -1.66 29.86
N LEU A 181 -10.62 -0.80 30.28
CA LEU A 181 -10.32 0.53 30.80
C LEU A 181 -9.85 0.40 32.25
N ASP A 182 -8.67 -0.20 32.45
CA ASP A 182 -7.97 -0.18 33.73
C ASP A 182 -6.76 0.76 33.70
#